data_AF-A0A0B7A9L2-F1
#
_entry.id   AF-A0A0B7A9L2-F1
#
_cell.length_a   1.000
_cell.length_b   1.000
_cell.length_c   1.000
_cell.angle_alpha   90.00
_cell.angle_beta   90.00
_cell.angle_gamma   90.00
#
_symmetry.space_group_name_H-M   'P 1'
#
loop_
_entity.id
_entity.type
_entity.pdbx_description
1 polymer ?
#
loop_
_entity_poly.entity_id
_entity_poly.type
_entity_poly.pdbx_seq_one_letter_code
_entity_poly.pdbx_strand_id
1 'polypeptide(L)'
;ETLMGASIYKNETDPPGEIHMENGLRKGHAYSITNFQEVTTGRGIVNLIRLRNPWGHTEWTGKWSDGSREMMQFSEQKKKEYQLVNN
;
A
#
# COMPACT_ATOMS: atom_id res chain seq x y z
N GLU A 1 20.87 -5.74 7.37
CA GLU A 1 19.50 -5.65 6.82
C GLU A 1 18.99 -4.24 7.07
N THR A 2 18.18 -3.68 6.17
CA THR A 2 17.63 -2.32 6.32
C THR A 2 16.15 -2.40 6.69
N LEU A 3 15.75 -1.62 7.69
CA LEU A 3 14.34 -1.44 8.05
C LEU A 3 13.82 -0.14 7.45
N MET A 4 12.61 -0.19 6.90
CA MET A 4 11.96 0.98 6.29
C MET A 4 10.54 1.14 6.80
N GLY A 5 10.16 2.38 7.08
CA GLY A 5 8.83 2.75 7.53
C GLY A 5 8.38 4.05 6.88
N ALA A 6 7.07 4.26 6.86
CA ALA A 6 6.44 5.48 6.37
C ALA A 6 5.31 5.90 7.31
N SER A 7 5.02 7.19 7.33
CA SER A 7 3.87 7.72 8.04
C SER A 7 3.26 8.87 7.24
N ILE A 8 1.97 9.13 7.49
CA ILE A 8 1.32 10.33 6.97
C ILE A 8 1.33 11.36 8.10
N TYR A 9 1.90 12.52 7.80
CA TYR A 9 1.98 13.64 8.73
C TYR A 9 0.60 14.05 9.23
N LYS A 10 0.54 14.40 10.52
CA LYS A 10 -0.64 14.93 11.19
C LYS A 10 -0.42 16.42 11.47
N ASN A 11 -1.36 17.25 11.05
CA ASN A 11 -1.30 18.70 11.25
C ASN A 11 -1.55 19.05 12.73
N GLU A 12 -1.17 20.25 13.16
CA GLU A 12 -1.42 20.70 14.54
C GLU A 12 -2.91 20.82 14.87
N THR A 13 -3.75 21.07 13.86
CA THR A 13 -5.21 21.22 13.99
C THR A 13 -5.96 19.89 13.91
N ASP A 14 -5.28 18.79 13.57
CA ASP A 14 -5.88 17.46 13.49
C ASP A 14 -6.16 16.94 14.92
N PRO A 15 -7.26 16.20 15.16
CA PRO A 15 -7.63 15.71 16.50
C PRO A 15 -6.58 14.79 17.14
N PRO A 16 -6.61 14.61 18.48
CA PRO A 16 -5.76 13.65 19.18
C PRO A 16 -5.92 12.22 18.66
N GLY A 17 -4.86 11.42 18.81
CA GLY A 17 -4.83 10.05 18.29
C GLY A 17 -4.61 9.98 16.79
N GLU A 18 -4.82 8.79 16.24
CA GLU A 18 -4.72 8.52 14.82
C GLU A 18 -6.04 8.75 14.09
N ILE A 19 -5.94 9.19 12.84
CA ILE A 19 -7.10 9.62 12.06
C ILE A 19 -7.28 8.69 10.88
N HIS A 20 -8.43 8.03 10.81
CA HIS A 20 -8.82 7.24 9.64
C HIS A 20 -9.21 8.16 8.48
N MET A 21 -8.64 7.88 7.31
CA MET A 21 -8.92 8.59 6.07
C MET A 21 -9.86 7.78 5.19
N GLU A 22 -10.63 8.44 4.32
CA GLU A 22 -11.60 7.79 3.42
C GLU A 22 -10.98 6.76 2.47
N ASN A 23 -9.68 6.90 2.17
CA ASN A 23 -8.91 6.00 1.33
C ASN A 23 -8.34 4.78 2.08
N GLY A 24 -8.76 4.57 3.33
CA GLY A 24 -8.35 3.47 4.19
C GLY A 24 -7.03 3.67 4.95
N LEU A 25 -6.25 4.71 4.63
CA LEU A 25 -5.02 5.06 5.34
C LEU A 25 -5.31 5.78 6.66
N ARG A 26 -4.24 6.02 7.42
CA ARG A 26 -4.27 6.68 8.73
C ARG A 26 -3.18 7.73 8.84
N LYS A 27 -3.54 8.93 9.30
CA LYS A 27 -2.57 9.96 9.72
C LYS A 27 -2.08 9.72 11.14
N GLY A 28 -0.84 10.10 11.40
CA GLY A 28 -0.20 9.90 12.69
C GLY A 28 0.06 8.42 13.01
N HIS A 29 0.03 7.56 11.99
CA HIS A 29 0.23 6.11 12.09
C HIS A 29 1.50 5.70 11.35
N ALA A 30 2.24 4.75 11.93
CA ALA A 30 3.45 4.18 11.32
C ALA A 30 3.12 2.91 10.53
N TYR A 31 3.55 2.86 9.28
CA TYR A 31 3.47 1.71 8.38
C TYR A 31 4.86 1.12 8.16
N SER A 32 4.94 -0.20 8.02
CA SER A 32 6.16 -0.85 7.52
C SER A 32 6.15 -0.85 5.99
N ILE A 33 7.28 -0.50 5.38
CA ILE A 33 7.49 -0.73 3.94
C ILE A 33 8.07 -2.14 3.79
N THR A 34 7.36 -3.01 3.06
CA THR A 34 7.68 -4.45 2.99
C THR A 34 8.13 -4.92 1.63
N ASN A 35 7.91 -4.14 0.57
CA ASN A 35 8.38 -4.46 -0.77
C ASN A 35 8.44 -3.23 -1.67
N PHE A 36 9.27 -3.31 -2.71
CA PHE A 36 9.35 -2.39 -3.84
C PHE A 36 9.32 -3.21 -5.11
N GLN A 37 8.41 -2.90 -6.03
CA GLN A 37 8.27 -3.68 -7.25
C GLN A 37 8.08 -2.79 -8.46
N GLU A 38 8.85 -3.07 -9.51
CA GLU A 38 8.60 -2.55 -10.85
C GLU A 38 7.63 -3.50 -11.59
N VAL A 39 6.52 -2.96 -12.10
CA VAL A 39 5.47 -3.72 -12.78
C VAL A 39 5.28 -3.20 -14.19
N THR A 40 5.44 -4.08 -15.18
CA THR A 40 5.15 -3.75 -16.58
C THR A 40 3.65 -3.88 -16.84
N THR A 41 3.03 -2.80 -17.30
CA THR A 41 1.63 -2.75 -17.70
C THR A 41 1.51 -2.49 -19.20
N GLY A 42 0.30 -2.62 -19.76
CA GLY A 42 0.02 -2.20 -21.14
C GLY A 42 0.19 -0.69 -21.38
N ARG A 43 0.38 0.12 -20.34
CA ARG A 43 0.60 1.58 -20.41
C ARG A 43 2.04 1.99 -20.10
N GLY A 44 2.94 1.02 -19.92
CA GLY A 44 4.31 1.23 -19.50
C GLY A 44 4.58 0.70 -18.09
N ILE A 45 5.74 1.08 -17.56
CA ILE A 45 6.27 0.62 -16.29
C ILE A 45 5.70 1.44 -15.14
N VAL A 46 5.32 0.78 -14.04
CA VAL A 46 4.85 1.40 -12.80
C VAL A 46 5.67 0.90 -11.62
N ASN A 47 6.16 1.82 -10.79
CA ASN A 47 6.87 1.51 -9.55
C ASN A 47 5.91 1.50 -8.36
N LEU A 48 5.88 0.40 -7.62
CA LEU A 48 5.00 0.17 -6.48
C LEU A 48 5.79 0.03 -5.19
N ILE A 49 5.20 0.50 -4.10
CA ILE A 49 5.62 0.22 -2.72
C ILE A 49 4.50 -0.58 -2.05
N ARG A 50 4.86 -1.61 -1.27
CA ARG A 50 3.92 -2.33 -0.43
C ARG A 50 4.02 -1.87 1.03
N LEU A 51 2.95 -1.26 1.52
CA LEU A 51 2.79 -0.87 2.92
C LEU A 51 2.09 -1.96 3.72
N ARG A 52 2.49 -2.13 4.97
CA ARG A 52 1.79 -2.96 5.96
C ARG A 52 1.33 -2.09 7.12
N ASN A 53 0.03 -2.10 7.37
CA ASN A 53 -0.56 -1.59 8.61
C ASN A 53 -0.30 -2.61 9.75
N PRO A 54 0.42 -2.25 10.82
CA PRO A 54 0.70 -3.15 11.94
C PRO A 54 -0.53 -3.73 12.62
N TRP A 55 -1.68 -3.04 12.54
CA TRP A 55 -2.92 -3.46 13.18
C TRP A 55 -3.73 -4.46 12.36
N GLY A 56 -3.46 -4.61 11.06
CA GLY A 56 -4.11 -5.62 10.21
C GLY A 56 -5.63 -5.42 9.98
N HIS A 57 -6.17 -4.21 10.19
CA HIS A 57 -7.61 -3.96 10.09
C HIS A 57 -8.02 -2.95 8.99
N THR A 58 -7.10 -2.11 8.50
CA THR A 58 -7.42 -1.13 7.44
C THR A 58 -6.31 -1.07 6.41
N GLU A 59 -6.69 -1.12 5.14
CA GLU A 59 -5.79 -1.15 4.00
C GLU A 59 -6.12 -0.03 3.01
N TRP A 60 -5.15 0.31 2.17
CA TRP A 60 -5.35 1.26 1.07
C TRP A 60 -6.46 0.77 0.14
N THR A 61 -7.40 1.64 -0.23
CA THR A 61 -8.55 1.29 -1.08
C THR A 61 -8.50 1.87 -2.50
N GLY A 62 -7.47 2.64 -2.84
CA GLY A 62 -7.32 3.26 -4.16
C GLY A 62 -6.62 2.37 -5.19
N LYS A 63 -5.96 2.98 -6.19
CA LYS A 63 -5.27 2.22 -7.26
C LYS A 63 -4.23 1.26 -6.70
N TRP A 64 -4.16 0.04 -7.22
CA TRP A 64 -3.30 -1.05 -6.75
C TRP A 64 -3.63 -1.58 -5.35
N SER A 65 -4.80 -1.25 -4.80
CA SER A 65 -5.37 -1.96 -3.65
C SER A 65 -5.80 -3.38 -4.02
N ASP A 66 -6.07 -4.18 -2.98
CA ASP A 66 -6.71 -5.47 -3.13
C ASP A 66 -8.06 -5.31 -3.86
N GLY A 67 -8.23 -6.05 -4.96
CA GLY A 67 -9.42 -5.95 -5.80
C GLY A 67 -9.52 -4.68 -6.65
N SER A 68 -8.47 -3.86 -6.77
CA SER A 68 -8.48 -2.72 -7.69
C SER A 68 -8.49 -3.18 -9.16
N ARG A 69 -8.94 -2.31 -10.06
CA ARG A 69 -8.93 -2.58 -11.52
C ARG A 69 -7.51 -2.86 -12.03
N GLU A 70 -6.52 -2.16 -11.51
CA GLU A 70 -5.10 -2.37 -11.83
C GLU A 70 -4.61 -3.75 -11.41
N MET A 71 -5.07 -4.27 -10.26
CA MET A 71 -4.74 -5.63 -9.82
C MET A 71 -5.46 -6.70 -10.65
N MET A 72 -6.71 -6.46 -11.05
CA MET A 72 -7.51 -7.41 -11.84
C MET A 72 -6.96 -7.64 -13.26
N GLN A 73 -6.12 -6.75 -13.79
CA GLN A 73 -5.56 -6.92 -15.14
C GLN A 73 -4.50 -8.04 -15.22
N PHE A 74 -4.03 -8.56 -14.08
CA PHE A 74 -3.02 -9.61 -14.00
C PHE A 74 -3.62 -10.95 -13.60
N SER A 75 -3.13 -12.03 -14.22
CA SER A 75 -3.41 -13.38 -13.74
C SER A 75 -2.77 -13.62 -12.37
N GLU A 76 -3.29 -14.59 -11.61
CA GLU A 76 -2.72 -14.96 -10.31
C GLU A 76 -1.24 -15.39 -10.41
N GLN A 77 -0.85 -16.04 -11.51
CA GLN A 77 0.54 -16.38 -11.78
C GLN A 77 1.40 -15.12 -11.92
N LYS A 78 0.91 -14.12 -12.66
CA LYS A 78 1.65 -12.86 -12.88
C LYS A 78 1.73 -12.02 -11.61
N LYS A 79 0.68 -12.03 -10.78
CA LYS A 79 0.70 -11.40 -9.45
C LYS A 79 1.75 -12.02 -8.54
N LYS A 80 1.90 -13.34 -8.55
CA LYS A 80 2.96 -14.05 -7.80
C LYS A 80 4.35 -13.74 -8.35
N GLU A 81 4.51 -13.72 -9.66
CA GLU A 81 5.77 -13.34 -10.33
C GLU A 81 6.24 -11.94 -9.90
N TYR A 82 5.31 -10.97 -9.88
CA TYR A 82 5.57 -9.61 -9.40
C TYR A 82 5.46 -9.46 -7.88
N GLN A 83 5.25 -10.54 -7.11
CA GLN A 83 5.11 -10.48 -5.65
C GLN A 83 4.05 -9.48 -5.15
N LEU A 84 2.98 -9.28 -5.93
CA LEU A 84 1.88 -8.34 -5.61
C LEU A 84 0.88 -8.92 -4.61
N VAL A 85 0.98 -10.21 -4.31
CA VAL A 85 0.19 -10.91 -3.30
C VAL A 85 1.12 -11.49 -2.24
N ASN A 86 0.61 -11.65 -1.03
CA ASN A 86 1.35 -12.37 0.02
C ASN A 86 1.40 -13.87 -0.35
N ASN A 87 2.52 -14.52 -0.07
CA ASN A 87 2.67 -15.98 -0.22
C ASN A 87 1.89 -16.73 0.85
#